data_AF-A0AAN9XZK6-F1
#
_entry.id   AF-A0AAN9XZK6-F1
#
_cell.length_a   1.000
_cell.length_b   1.000
_cell.length_c   1.000
_cell.angle_alpha   90.00
_cell.angle_beta   90.00
_cell.angle_gamma   90.00
#
_symmetry.space_group_name_H-M   'P 1'
#
loop_
_entity.id
_entity.type
_entity.pdbx_description
1 polymer ?
#
loop_
_entity_poly.entity_id
_entity_poly.type
_entity_poly.pdbx_seq_one_letter_code
_entity_poly.pdbx_strand_id
1 'polypeptide(L)'
;MLRQERQEKALESMIMEYLYGIKDEKPRKKINRYHFLVVPIKQNRSSSMRKTFANRRIRHIVKNQQLPSWKRRRLYHSFGRQIFEPDFPGGYEELNMMITLLLLLCTVLLTLLYLRSSYQYFEIRRIPYLKPKFPFGSGDELFLGKKSLVEFQCGIYEKLGSNKIIGLFMFLKPTLYVANVDWIRDILMKDFACFCDRGLKFDTETEPLTRHLFHLEGDQWKFMRKKVMPMFTPKGISTLLPLLMESGLKLRNYVGEMAIRVDDLDLKDIMSRYSADIIGKCAFGFDSEALTNNYTEFYVMTKRIFEPRIRTLLKLILPNIPRFAVEYFDIKMIGSDISQYFSEVMKEEIKNRRRGHRQNDFMDFMLDLQKKNTDAGELIPAYKGVGLTNTVTSRVE
;
A
#
# COMPACT_ATOMS: atom_id res chain seq x y z
N MET A 1 -13.10 8.55 -6.72
CA MET A 1 -13.71 9.88 -6.83
C MET A 1 -14.97 9.97 -6.01
N LEU A 2 -16.12 9.39 -6.39
CA LEU A 2 -17.38 9.56 -5.64
C LEU A 2 -17.34 9.20 -4.14
N ARG A 3 -16.58 8.17 -3.74
CA ARG A 3 -16.45 7.79 -2.33
C ARG A 3 -15.49 8.69 -1.54
N GLN A 4 -14.40 9.10 -2.17
CA GLN A 4 -13.42 10.04 -1.61
C GLN A 4 -14.02 11.43 -1.48
N GLU A 5 -14.78 11.89 -2.48
CA GLU A 5 -15.55 13.14 -2.44
C GLU A 5 -16.64 13.11 -1.37
N ARG A 6 -17.27 11.94 -1.11
CA ARG A 6 -18.19 11.77 0.01
C ARG A 6 -17.50 11.79 1.37
N GLN A 7 -16.33 11.16 1.49
CA GLN A 7 -15.50 11.21 2.70
C GLN A 7 -15.03 12.64 2.99
N GLU A 8 -14.56 13.36 1.96
CA GLU A 8 -14.15 14.77 2.07
C GLU A 8 -15.32 15.66 2.46
N LYS A 9 -16.50 15.50 1.85
CA LYS A 9 -17.70 16.26 2.23
C LYS A 9 -18.19 15.96 3.64
N ALA A 10 -18.15 14.70 4.06
CA ALA A 10 -18.51 14.32 5.44
C ALA A 10 -17.53 14.94 6.44
N LEU A 11 -16.23 14.89 6.13
CA LEU A 11 -15.20 15.50 6.95
C LEU A 11 -15.35 17.04 7.03
N GLU A 12 -15.61 17.68 5.90
CA GLU A 12 -15.85 19.13 5.83
C GLU A 12 -17.10 19.54 6.64
N SER A 13 -18.19 18.77 6.55
CA SER A 13 -19.40 19.02 7.35
C SER A 13 -19.12 18.94 8.86
N MET A 14 -18.42 17.89 9.31
CA MET A 14 -18.04 17.74 10.73
C MET A 14 -17.13 18.87 11.22
N ILE A 15 -16.17 19.31 10.40
CA ILE A 15 -15.26 20.42 10.72
C ILE A 15 -16.03 21.75 10.82
N MET A 16 -16.98 21.98 9.93
CA MET A 16 -17.79 23.21 9.92
C MET A 16 -18.76 23.27 11.11
N GLU A 17 -19.33 22.14 11.52
CA GLU A 17 -20.15 22.05 12.74
C GLU A 17 -19.32 22.41 13.99
N TYR A 18 -18.06 21.97 14.06
CA TYR A 18 -17.15 22.26 15.18
C TYR A 18 -16.74 23.72 15.28
N LEU A 19 -16.28 24.29 14.17
CA LEU A 19 -15.66 25.61 14.16
C LEU A 19 -16.68 26.74 14.23
N TYR A 20 -17.91 26.49 13.76
CA TYR A 20 -18.90 27.55 13.57
C TYR A 20 -20.28 27.25 14.16
N GLY A 21 -20.55 26.03 14.66
CA GLY A 21 -21.84 25.68 15.27
C GLY A 21 -23.02 25.70 14.29
N ILE A 22 -22.75 25.61 12.98
CA ILE A 22 -23.76 25.74 11.92
C ILE A 22 -24.28 24.34 11.54
N LYS A 23 -25.59 24.11 11.70
CA LYS A 23 -26.31 22.97 11.11
C LYS A 23 -26.67 23.29 9.65
N ASP A 24 -26.13 22.47 8.75
CA ASP A 24 -26.42 22.36 7.30
C ASP A 24 -27.39 23.36 6.65
N GLU A 25 -26.87 24.18 5.72
CA GLU A 25 -27.60 24.65 4.55
C GLU A 25 -27.14 23.88 3.30
N LYS A 26 -28.09 23.35 2.53
CA LYS A 26 -27.88 22.53 1.33
C LYS A 26 -26.95 23.22 0.31
N PRO A 27 -26.05 22.50 -0.37
CA PRO A 27 -25.15 23.10 -1.34
C PRO A 27 -25.88 23.49 -2.64
N ARG A 28 -25.85 24.78 -2.98
CA ARG A 28 -26.22 25.30 -4.31
C ARG A 28 -25.28 24.71 -5.37
N LYS A 29 -25.86 24.05 -6.38
CA LYS A 29 -25.16 23.63 -7.60
C LYS A 29 -24.60 24.85 -8.34
N LYS A 30 -23.28 25.00 -8.38
CA LYS A 30 -22.58 25.68 -9.48
C LYS A 30 -21.57 24.71 -10.08
N ILE A 31 -21.96 24.14 -11.20
CA ILE A 31 -21.11 23.32 -12.07
C ILE A 31 -20.24 24.32 -12.87
N ASN A 32 -19.00 24.52 -12.45
CA ASN A 32 -17.98 25.05 -13.37
C ASN A 32 -17.29 23.84 -14.02
N ARG A 33 -17.70 23.54 -15.26
CA ARG A 33 -17.01 22.62 -16.16
C ARG A 33 -15.67 23.24 -16.53
N TYR A 34 -14.58 22.80 -15.93
CA TYR A 34 -13.26 22.98 -16.53
C TYR A 34 -13.17 22.02 -17.73
N HIS A 35 -13.18 22.59 -18.93
CA HIS A 35 -12.81 21.88 -20.15
C HIS A 35 -11.34 21.48 -20.05
N PHE A 36 -11.06 20.18 -20.04
CA PHE A 36 -9.74 19.67 -20.41
C PHE A 36 -9.56 19.88 -21.92
N LEU A 37 -8.90 20.97 -22.28
CA LEU A 37 -8.30 21.13 -23.61
C LEU A 37 -7.14 20.11 -23.68
N VAL A 38 -7.41 18.96 -24.28
CA VAL A 38 -6.37 18.08 -24.80
C VAL A 38 -5.70 18.83 -25.94
N VAL A 39 -4.53 19.42 -25.67
CA VAL A 39 -3.64 19.92 -26.72
C VAL A 39 -3.01 18.70 -27.39
N PRO A 40 -3.26 18.44 -28.69
CA PRO A 40 -2.49 17.42 -29.38
C PRO A 40 -1.05 17.93 -29.51
N ILE A 41 -0.12 17.16 -28.93
CA ILE A 41 1.32 17.33 -29.15
C ILE A 41 1.55 17.19 -30.65
N LYS A 42 1.75 18.31 -31.35
CA LYS A 42 2.30 18.32 -32.71
C LYS A 42 3.69 17.71 -32.62
N GLN A 43 3.79 16.43 -32.98
CA GLN A 43 5.05 15.78 -33.28
C GLN A 43 5.87 16.70 -34.20
N ASN A 44 7.05 17.03 -33.71
CA ASN A 44 8.04 17.88 -34.36
C ASN A 44 8.57 17.20 -35.64
N ARG A 45 7.78 17.23 -36.72
CA ARG A 45 8.16 16.73 -38.06
C ARG A 45 9.09 17.74 -38.74
N SER A 46 10.27 18.00 -38.16
CA SER A 46 11.20 19.01 -38.69
C SER A 46 12.45 18.42 -39.35
N SER A 47 12.93 17.24 -38.96
CA SER A 47 14.18 16.66 -39.51
C SER A 47 13.94 15.70 -40.70
N SER A 48 12.94 14.82 -40.60
CA SER A 48 12.61 13.86 -41.67
C SER A 48 12.05 14.55 -42.93
N MET A 49 11.22 15.59 -42.76
CA MET A 49 10.59 16.28 -43.90
C MET A 49 11.61 17.11 -44.70
N ARG A 50 12.59 17.75 -44.04
CA ARG A 50 13.69 18.46 -44.72
C ARG A 50 14.59 17.49 -45.51
N LYS A 51 14.94 16.33 -44.94
CA LYS A 51 15.69 15.27 -45.64
C LYS A 51 14.94 14.75 -46.87
N THR A 52 13.62 14.65 -46.79
CA THR A 52 12.77 14.17 -47.89
C THR A 52 12.60 15.22 -49.00
N PHE A 53 12.46 16.51 -48.63
CA PHE A 53 12.33 17.62 -49.60
C PHE A 53 13.65 17.92 -50.33
N ALA A 54 14.78 17.92 -49.64
CA ALA A 54 16.10 18.10 -50.27
C ALA A 54 16.40 16.96 -51.28
N ASN A 55 16.11 15.71 -50.90
CA ASN A 55 16.25 14.56 -51.80
C ASN A 55 15.32 14.60 -53.01
N ARG A 56 14.09 15.12 -52.87
CA ARG A 56 13.16 15.29 -54.01
C ARG A 56 13.63 16.39 -54.97
N ARG A 57 14.13 17.52 -54.47
CA ARG A 57 14.59 18.64 -55.30
C ARG A 57 15.87 18.28 -56.07
N ILE A 58 16.83 17.59 -55.43
CA ILE A 58 18.06 17.12 -56.07
C ILE A 58 17.78 16.02 -57.09
N ARG A 59 16.88 15.05 -56.78
CA ARG A 59 16.45 14.06 -57.77
C ARG A 59 15.81 14.70 -58.99
N HIS A 60 15.05 15.79 -58.83
CA HIS A 60 14.40 16.46 -59.95
C HIS A 60 15.39 17.19 -60.87
N ILE A 61 16.38 17.88 -60.29
CA ILE A 61 17.44 18.57 -61.04
C ILE A 61 18.32 17.56 -61.79
N VAL A 62 18.66 16.43 -61.16
CA VAL A 62 19.50 15.39 -61.75
C VAL A 62 18.76 14.53 -62.80
N LYS A 63 17.41 14.48 -62.76
CA LYS A 63 16.61 13.78 -63.78
C LYS A 63 16.39 14.63 -65.04
N ASN A 64 16.33 15.96 -64.90
CA ASN A 64 16.03 16.88 -66.00
C ASN A 64 17.26 17.30 -66.82
N GLN A 65 18.47 17.03 -66.34
CA GLN A 65 19.70 17.14 -67.15
C GLN A 65 20.12 15.75 -67.62
N GLN A 66 20.16 15.52 -68.94
CA GLN A 66 20.64 14.28 -69.56
C GLN A 66 22.15 14.08 -69.32
N LEU A 67 22.51 13.66 -68.10
CA LEU A 67 23.90 13.40 -67.71
C LEU A 67 24.23 11.90 -67.75
N PRO A 68 25.43 11.49 -68.20
CA PRO A 68 25.88 10.09 -68.15
C PRO A 68 25.89 9.51 -66.72
N SER A 69 25.63 8.21 -66.59
CA SER A 69 25.42 7.51 -65.30
C SER A 69 26.59 7.62 -64.30
N TRP A 70 27.83 7.69 -64.79
CA TRP A 70 29.03 7.81 -63.97
C TRP A 70 29.19 9.20 -63.31
N LYS A 71 28.79 10.28 -64.00
CA LYS A 71 28.78 11.65 -63.42
C LYS A 71 27.73 11.80 -62.32
N ARG A 72 26.57 11.15 -62.48
CA ARG A 72 25.51 11.14 -61.46
C ARG A 72 25.98 10.47 -60.17
N ARG A 73 26.63 9.31 -60.24
CA ARG A 73 27.18 8.63 -59.05
C ARG A 73 28.23 9.47 -58.31
N ARG A 74 29.11 10.16 -59.03
CA ARG A 74 30.15 11.02 -58.42
C ARG A 74 29.55 12.26 -57.72
N LEU A 75 28.50 12.86 -58.29
CA LEU A 75 27.77 13.98 -57.66
C LEU A 75 27.00 13.56 -56.41
N TYR A 76 26.33 12.40 -56.42
CA TYR A 76 25.68 11.86 -55.23
C TYR A 76 26.68 11.56 -54.10
N HIS A 77 27.87 11.08 -54.44
CA HIS A 77 28.90 10.76 -53.45
C HIS A 77 29.60 12.02 -52.89
N SER A 78 29.77 13.07 -53.69
CA SER A 78 30.35 14.35 -53.28
C SER A 78 29.39 15.16 -52.39
N PHE A 79 28.14 15.36 -52.85
CA PHE A 79 27.12 16.05 -52.06
C PHE A 79 26.65 15.23 -50.85
N GLY A 80 26.69 13.90 -50.93
CA GLY A 80 26.41 13.01 -49.81
C GLY A 80 27.41 13.15 -48.66
N ARG A 81 28.69 13.46 -48.93
CA ARG A 81 29.68 13.76 -47.87
C ARG A 81 29.49 15.14 -47.26
N GLN A 82 29.31 16.19 -48.08
CA GLN A 82 29.19 17.56 -47.58
C GLN A 82 27.90 17.88 -46.80
N ILE A 83 26.82 17.12 -46.98
CA ILE A 83 25.53 17.36 -46.31
C ILE A 83 25.41 16.58 -44.99
N PHE A 84 26.23 15.55 -44.76
CA PHE A 84 26.03 14.58 -43.66
C PHE A 84 27.09 14.57 -42.57
N GLU A 85 28.20 15.28 -42.72
CA GLU A 85 29.13 15.55 -41.61
C GLU A 85 29.17 17.05 -41.31
N PRO A 86 28.40 17.54 -40.31
CA PRO A 86 28.71 18.83 -39.72
C PRO A 86 29.94 18.64 -38.83
N ASP A 87 31.07 19.23 -39.24
CA ASP A 87 32.26 19.42 -38.41
C ASP A 87 31.93 20.35 -37.23
N PHE A 88 31.28 19.83 -36.19
CA PHE A 88 31.11 20.51 -34.89
C PHE A 88 31.30 19.50 -33.75
N PRO A 89 32.54 19.09 -33.44
CA PRO A 89 32.82 18.08 -32.42
C PRO A 89 32.68 18.58 -30.96
N GLY A 90 32.05 19.73 -30.69
CA GLY A 90 31.91 20.28 -29.32
C GLY A 90 30.58 20.94 -28.97
N GLY A 91 29.87 21.55 -29.93
CA GLY A 91 28.66 22.34 -29.62
C GLY A 91 27.41 21.53 -29.25
N TYR A 92 27.32 20.27 -29.69
CA TYR A 92 26.19 19.40 -29.36
C TYR A 92 26.22 18.90 -27.92
N GLU A 93 27.42 18.70 -27.36
CA GLU A 93 27.57 18.27 -25.96
C GLU A 93 27.24 19.42 -25.01
N GLU A 94 27.72 20.63 -25.28
CA GLU A 94 27.39 21.84 -24.50
C GLU A 94 25.89 22.16 -24.56
N LEU A 95 25.26 22.08 -25.73
CA LEU A 95 23.83 22.30 -25.86
C LEU A 95 23.01 21.22 -25.12
N ASN A 96 23.41 19.95 -25.21
CA ASN A 96 22.77 18.87 -24.46
C ASN A 96 22.92 19.06 -22.95
N MET A 97 24.10 19.49 -22.48
CA MET A 97 24.37 19.84 -21.09
C MET A 97 23.49 21.02 -20.61
N MET A 98 23.32 22.05 -21.44
CA MET A 98 22.43 23.17 -21.11
C MET A 98 20.96 22.73 -21.05
N ILE A 99 20.51 21.87 -21.99
CA ILE A 99 19.15 21.34 -21.99
C ILE A 99 18.91 20.44 -20.78
N THR A 100 19.86 19.57 -20.42
CA THR A 100 19.72 18.71 -19.23
C THR A 100 19.69 19.52 -17.94
N LEU A 101 20.52 20.56 -17.81
CA LEU A 101 20.48 21.48 -16.67
C LEU A 101 19.16 22.26 -16.59
N LEU A 102 18.63 22.72 -17.72
CA LEU A 102 17.32 23.40 -17.77
C LEU A 102 16.18 22.45 -17.38
N LEU A 103 16.19 21.22 -17.87
CA LEU A 103 15.21 20.20 -17.51
C LEU A 103 15.30 19.84 -16.03
N LEU A 104 16.52 19.73 -15.48
CA LEU A 104 16.74 19.52 -14.06
C LEU A 104 16.19 20.69 -13.23
N LEU A 105 16.47 21.93 -13.64
CA LEU A 105 15.95 23.12 -12.96
C LEU A 105 14.41 23.16 -13.00
N CYS A 106 13.81 22.90 -14.15
CA CYS A 106 12.35 22.84 -14.32
C CYS A 106 11.73 21.74 -13.45
N THR A 107 12.34 20.56 -13.37
CA THR A 107 11.84 19.47 -12.52
C THR A 107 11.98 19.80 -11.03
N VAL A 108 13.08 20.43 -10.61
CA VAL A 108 13.24 20.93 -9.23
C VAL A 108 12.21 22.00 -8.90
N LEU A 109 11.96 22.96 -9.80
CA LEU A 109 10.94 23.99 -9.57
C LEU A 109 9.53 23.40 -9.46
N LEU A 110 9.16 22.50 -10.37
CA LEU A 110 7.85 21.83 -10.36
C LEU A 110 7.66 20.99 -9.09
N THR A 111 8.70 20.28 -8.64
CA THR A 111 8.63 19.50 -7.40
C THR A 111 8.49 20.41 -6.17
N LEU A 112 9.21 21.52 -6.09
CA LEU A 112 9.04 22.50 -5.00
C LEU A 112 7.62 23.12 -4.97
N LEU A 113 7.07 23.47 -6.14
CA LEU A 113 5.69 23.96 -6.25
C LEU A 113 4.66 22.91 -5.81
N TYR A 114 4.87 21.65 -6.21
CA TYR A 114 4.02 20.53 -5.79
C TYR A 114 4.08 20.28 -4.27
N LEU A 115 5.29 20.30 -3.68
CA LEU A 115 5.48 20.15 -2.24
C LEU A 115 4.79 21.28 -1.47
N ARG A 116 4.95 22.52 -1.92
CA ARG A 116 4.29 23.68 -1.32
C ARG A 116 2.77 23.54 -1.37
N SER A 117 2.22 23.21 -2.53
CA SER A 117 0.78 23.01 -2.70
C SER A 117 0.24 21.90 -1.79
N SER A 118 0.98 20.79 -1.67
CA SER A 118 0.60 19.66 -0.83
C SER A 118 0.53 20.04 0.66
N TYR A 119 1.50 20.79 1.17
CA TYR A 119 1.54 21.21 2.58
C TYR A 119 0.57 22.35 2.93
N GLN A 120 -0.05 22.98 1.95
CA GLN A 120 -1.09 24.00 2.17
C GLN A 120 -2.48 23.40 2.44
N TYR A 121 -2.63 22.06 2.41
CA TYR A 121 -3.93 21.39 2.53
C TYR A 121 -4.76 21.82 3.76
N PHE A 122 -4.14 21.82 4.95
CA PHE A 122 -4.81 22.19 6.21
C PHE A 122 -4.90 23.72 6.39
N GLU A 123 -3.92 24.46 5.88
CA GLU A 123 -3.89 25.93 5.92
C GLU A 123 -5.09 26.51 5.15
N ILE A 124 -5.32 26.02 3.92
CA ILE A 124 -6.46 26.43 3.08
C ILE A 124 -7.79 26.12 3.76
N ARG A 125 -7.87 25.00 4.50
CA ARG A 125 -9.08 24.55 5.21
C ARG A 125 -9.23 25.14 6.61
N ARG A 126 -8.29 25.98 7.04
CA ARG A 126 -8.29 26.61 8.38
C ARG A 126 -8.36 25.60 9.53
N ILE A 127 -7.75 24.43 9.35
CA ILE A 127 -7.66 23.39 10.38
C ILE A 127 -6.31 23.56 11.10
N PRO A 128 -6.25 23.58 12.45
CA PRO A 128 -4.99 23.61 13.17
C PRO A 128 -4.12 22.41 12.77
N TYR A 129 -2.84 22.63 12.45
CA TYR A 129 -1.95 21.56 12.00
C TYR A 129 -0.51 21.71 12.50
N LEU A 130 0.20 20.59 12.60
CA LEU A 130 1.63 20.58 12.90
C LEU A 130 2.43 20.92 11.64
N LYS A 131 3.26 21.97 11.71
CA LYS A 131 4.09 22.41 10.59
C LYS A 131 4.93 21.23 10.04
N PRO A 132 4.74 20.85 8.76
CA PRO A 132 5.49 19.75 8.17
C PRO A 132 6.92 20.15 7.82
N LYS A 133 7.84 19.19 7.87
CA LYS A 133 9.22 19.30 7.39
C LYS A 133 9.48 18.25 6.32
N PHE A 134 10.01 18.67 5.18
CA PHE A 134 10.43 17.72 4.15
C PHE A 134 11.64 16.91 4.62
N PRO A 135 11.71 15.59 4.35
CA PRO A 135 10.76 14.77 3.57
C PRO A 135 9.64 14.11 4.39
N PHE A 136 9.75 14.06 5.71
CA PHE A 136 8.92 13.20 6.57
C PHE A 136 7.58 13.81 7.02
N GLY A 137 7.32 15.07 6.67
CA GLY A 137 6.14 15.80 7.12
C GLY A 137 6.25 16.18 8.59
N SER A 138 5.18 15.95 9.36
CA SER A 138 5.09 16.23 10.79
C SER A 138 5.62 15.06 11.65
N GLY A 139 5.98 13.93 11.05
CA GLY A 139 6.41 12.70 11.72
C GLY A 139 7.92 12.45 11.69
N ASP A 140 8.75 13.48 11.53
CA ASP A 140 10.21 13.36 11.45
C ASP A 140 10.82 12.57 12.61
N GLU A 141 10.37 12.84 13.84
CA GLU A 141 10.83 12.13 15.04
C GLU A 141 10.47 10.63 15.03
N LEU A 142 9.33 10.26 14.44
CA LEU A 142 8.90 8.87 14.31
C LEU A 142 9.74 8.12 13.27
N PHE A 143 9.92 8.70 12.09
CA PHE A 143 10.64 8.04 10.99
C PHE A 143 12.15 8.00 11.18
N LEU A 144 12.72 8.95 11.92
CA LEU A 144 14.12 8.94 12.34
C LEU A 144 14.37 8.03 13.56
N GLY A 145 13.35 7.38 14.10
CA GLY A 145 13.46 6.50 15.27
C GLY A 145 13.82 7.24 16.57
N LYS A 146 13.62 8.56 16.63
CA LYS A 146 13.86 9.37 17.83
C LYS A 146 12.78 9.18 18.88
N LYS A 147 11.57 8.83 18.45
CA LYS A 147 10.43 8.52 19.32
C LYS A 147 9.71 7.29 18.81
N SER A 148 9.19 6.49 19.74
CA SER A 148 8.24 5.44 19.43
C SER A 148 6.91 6.03 18.94
N LEU A 149 6.08 5.21 18.28
CA LEU A 149 4.74 5.62 17.85
C LEU A 149 3.88 6.10 19.04
N VAL A 150 4.01 5.45 20.19
CA VAL A 150 3.26 5.79 21.41
C VAL A 150 3.70 7.14 21.95
N GLU A 151 5.00 7.37 22.11
CA GLU A 151 5.52 8.67 22.58
C GLU A 151 5.18 9.81 21.63
N PHE A 152 5.21 9.55 20.32
CA PHE A 152 4.80 10.53 19.32
C PHE A 152 3.31 10.89 19.47
N GLN A 153 2.43 9.89 19.62
CA GLN A 153 0.99 10.11 19.81
C GLN A 153 0.67 10.81 21.14
N CYS A 154 1.30 10.40 22.25
CA CYS A 154 1.15 11.05 23.55
C CYS A 154 1.62 12.51 23.49
N GLY A 155 2.77 12.77 22.87
CA GLY A 155 3.27 14.14 22.71
C GLY A 155 2.37 15.02 21.83
N ILE A 156 1.65 14.46 20.86
CA ILE A 156 0.61 15.19 20.11
C ILE A 156 -0.59 15.47 21.02
N TYR A 157 -1.06 14.47 21.76
CA TYR A 157 -2.18 14.58 22.69
C TYR A 157 -1.94 15.66 23.76
N GLU A 158 -0.75 15.71 24.35
CA GLU A 158 -0.37 16.74 25.32
C GLU A 158 -0.35 18.16 24.71
N LYS A 159 0.08 18.28 23.45
CA LYS A 159 0.15 19.57 22.73
C LYS A 159 -1.18 20.05 22.18
N LEU A 160 -2.18 19.17 22.04
CA LEU A 160 -3.49 19.50 21.49
C LEU A 160 -4.23 20.52 22.37
N GLY A 161 -4.02 20.52 23.68
CA GLY A 161 -4.67 21.46 24.60
C GLY A 161 -6.20 21.41 24.46
N SER A 162 -6.85 22.56 24.26
CA SER A 162 -8.30 22.66 24.01
C SER A 162 -8.73 22.25 22.60
N ASN A 163 -7.79 22.11 21.66
CA ASN A 163 -8.10 21.64 20.31
C ASN A 163 -8.31 20.14 20.37
N LYS A 164 -9.50 19.65 20.02
CA LYS A 164 -9.78 18.20 20.05
C LYS A 164 -9.39 17.47 18.76
N ILE A 165 -8.77 18.19 17.82
CA ILE A 165 -8.37 17.73 16.48
C ILE A 165 -7.14 18.51 16.03
N ILE A 166 -6.22 17.84 15.35
CA ILE A 166 -5.06 18.47 14.70
C ILE A 166 -4.74 17.77 13.39
N GLY A 167 -4.44 18.55 12.36
CA GLY A 167 -3.88 18.07 11.10
C GLY A 167 -2.41 17.74 11.24
N LEU A 168 -1.96 16.68 10.61
CA LEU A 168 -0.56 16.31 10.49
C LEU A 168 -0.28 15.78 9.09
N PHE A 169 0.98 15.86 8.67
CA PHE A 169 1.40 15.31 7.39
C PHE A 169 2.28 14.09 7.63
N MET A 170 1.86 12.94 7.12
CA MET A 170 2.71 11.75 7.04
C MET A 170 3.37 11.78 5.66
N PHE A 171 4.65 12.15 5.58
CA PHE A 171 5.26 12.58 4.32
C PHE A 171 4.44 13.70 3.68
N LEU A 172 3.88 13.47 2.49
CA LEU A 172 3.01 14.43 1.79
C LEU A 172 1.51 14.21 2.05
N LYS A 173 1.15 13.12 2.74
CA LYS A 173 -0.23 12.72 2.93
C LYS A 173 -0.86 13.48 4.10
N PRO A 174 -1.90 14.31 3.87
CA PRO A 174 -2.64 14.94 4.96
C PRO A 174 -3.34 13.85 5.77
N THR A 175 -3.16 13.90 7.08
CA THR A 175 -3.70 12.95 8.06
C THR A 175 -4.34 13.74 9.19
N LEU A 176 -5.57 13.39 9.56
CA LEU A 176 -6.26 14.06 10.66
C LEU A 176 -6.11 13.23 11.93
N TYR A 177 -5.60 13.86 13.00
CA TYR A 177 -5.57 13.27 14.32
C TYR A 177 -6.75 13.76 15.12
N VAL A 178 -7.60 12.83 15.56
CA VAL A 178 -8.85 13.10 16.27
C VAL A 178 -8.71 12.59 17.69
N ALA A 179 -8.83 13.49 18.67
CA ALA A 179 -8.79 13.18 20.09
C ALA A 179 -10.17 13.29 20.77
N ASN A 180 -11.17 13.89 20.10
CA ASN A 180 -12.52 13.98 20.63
C ASN A 180 -13.22 12.62 20.64
N VAL A 181 -13.63 12.15 21.82
CA VAL A 181 -14.34 10.87 21.99
C VAL A 181 -15.66 10.82 21.20
N ASP A 182 -16.43 11.91 21.15
CA ASP A 182 -17.69 11.95 20.39
C ASP A 182 -17.45 11.74 18.90
N TRP A 183 -16.33 12.25 18.39
CA TRP A 183 -16.00 12.17 16.97
C TRP A 183 -15.40 10.82 16.63
N ILE A 184 -14.57 10.28 17.53
CA ILE A 184 -14.09 8.90 17.41
C ILE A 184 -15.29 7.95 17.36
N ARG A 185 -16.28 8.14 18.24
CA ARG A 185 -17.54 7.36 18.21
C ARG A 185 -18.25 7.53 16.86
N ASP A 186 -18.39 8.76 16.38
CA ASP A 186 -19.13 9.02 15.14
C ASP A 186 -18.40 8.42 13.92
N ILE A 187 -17.07 8.56 13.83
CA ILE A 187 -16.23 7.95 12.79
C ILE A 187 -16.29 6.41 12.84
N LEU A 188 -16.17 5.82 14.03
CA LEU A 188 -16.09 4.36 14.19
C LEU A 188 -17.44 3.66 14.18
N MET A 189 -18.53 4.36 14.48
CA MET A 189 -19.88 3.78 14.58
C MET A 189 -20.85 4.36 13.56
N LYS A 190 -21.14 5.66 13.61
CA LYS A 190 -22.18 6.28 12.76
C LYS A 190 -21.77 6.29 11.29
N ASP A 191 -20.56 6.75 11.01
CA ASP A 191 -20.02 6.95 9.67
C ASP A 191 -19.04 5.85 9.25
N PHE A 192 -19.07 4.69 9.92
CA PHE A 192 -18.18 3.57 9.64
C PHE A 192 -18.19 3.16 8.15
N ALA A 193 -19.33 3.28 7.46
CA ALA A 193 -19.43 3.00 6.03
C ALA A 193 -18.52 3.88 5.15
N CYS A 194 -18.25 5.11 5.61
CA CYS A 194 -17.27 6.03 5.04
C CYS A 194 -15.85 5.68 5.48
N PHE A 195 -15.62 5.24 6.71
CA PHE A 195 -14.28 5.04 7.29
C PHE A 195 -13.83 3.57 7.45
N CYS A 196 -14.35 2.65 6.65
CA CYS A 196 -14.05 1.23 6.83
C CYS A 196 -12.63 0.80 6.39
N ASP A 197 -11.97 1.61 5.56
CA ASP A 197 -10.69 1.28 4.95
C ASP A 197 -9.54 1.83 5.80
N ARG A 198 -8.47 1.03 6.00
CA ARG A 198 -7.34 1.37 6.90
C ARG A 198 -6.18 2.07 6.18
N GLY A 199 -6.29 2.26 4.87
CA GLY A 199 -5.34 3.06 4.09
C GLY A 199 -4.00 2.38 3.79
N LEU A 200 -3.90 1.08 4.03
CA LEU A 200 -2.76 0.24 3.70
C LEU A 200 -3.12 -0.59 2.46
N LYS A 201 -2.74 -0.12 1.27
CA LYS A 201 -3.00 -0.82 0.01
C LYS A 201 -1.78 -1.63 -0.38
N PHE A 202 -1.97 -2.94 -0.50
CA PHE A 202 -0.92 -3.87 -0.90
C PHE A 202 -1.36 -4.64 -2.13
N ASP A 203 -0.37 -5.17 -2.85
CA ASP A 203 -0.63 -6.09 -3.92
C ASP A 203 -0.88 -7.50 -3.34
N THR A 204 -2.16 -7.87 -3.32
CA THR A 204 -2.58 -9.18 -2.81
C THR A 204 -2.25 -10.33 -3.75
N GLU A 205 -1.90 -10.05 -5.00
CA GLU A 205 -1.56 -11.08 -6.00
C GLU A 205 -0.11 -11.55 -5.83
N THR A 206 0.82 -10.62 -5.56
CA THR A 206 2.23 -10.94 -5.33
C THR A 206 2.53 -11.37 -3.90
N GLU A 207 1.72 -10.94 -2.92
CA GLU A 207 1.85 -11.34 -1.52
C GLU A 207 0.55 -11.93 -0.95
N PRO A 208 0.31 -13.25 -1.11
CA PRO A 208 -0.94 -13.89 -0.67
C PRO A 208 -1.26 -13.68 0.81
N LEU A 209 -0.25 -13.66 1.68
CA LEU A 209 -0.42 -13.44 3.12
C LEU A 209 -0.94 -12.04 3.47
N THR A 210 -0.85 -11.06 2.55
CA THR A 210 -1.43 -9.73 2.77
C THR A 210 -2.95 -9.74 2.60
N ARG A 211 -3.54 -10.75 1.95
CA ARG A 211 -4.99 -10.89 1.68
C ARG A 211 -5.78 -11.39 2.89
N HIS A 212 -5.59 -10.76 4.03
CA HIS A 212 -6.25 -11.08 5.30
C HIS A 212 -7.18 -9.94 5.79
N LEU A 213 -8.06 -10.24 6.75
CA LEU A 213 -9.12 -9.33 7.22
C LEU A 213 -8.66 -7.96 7.72
N PHE A 214 -7.41 -7.81 8.14
CA PHE A 214 -6.89 -6.50 8.57
C PHE A 214 -6.55 -5.59 7.39
N HIS A 215 -6.19 -6.14 6.23
CA HIS A 215 -5.83 -5.38 5.02
C HIS A 215 -6.93 -5.31 3.96
N LEU A 216 -7.87 -6.26 3.93
CA LEU A 216 -8.99 -6.19 2.99
C LEU A 216 -9.75 -4.85 3.19
N GLU A 217 -10.23 -4.30 2.08
CA GLU A 217 -10.94 -3.03 2.02
C GLU A 217 -12.35 -3.21 1.42
N GLY A 218 -13.23 -2.24 1.68
CA GLY A 218 -14.55 -2.15 1.07
C GLY A 218 -15.42 -3.39 1.23
N ASP A 219 -16.06 -3.79 0.14
CA ASP A 219 -17.05 -4.88 0.15
C ASP A 219 -16.42 -6.26 0.36
N GLN A 220 -15.15 -6.45 -0.04
CA GLN A 220 -14.41 -7.68 0.24
C GLN A 220 -14.20 -7.88 1.73
N TRP A 221 -13.80 -6.82 2.43
CA TRP A 221 -13.66 -6.84 3.87
C TRP A 221 -15.00 -7.14 4.57
N LYS A 222 -16.09 -6.48 4.15
CA LYS A 222 -17.42 -6.71 4.72
C LYS A 222 -17.88 -8.16 4.53
N PHE A 223 -17.69 -8.69 3.32
CA PHE A 223 -18.05 -10.05 2.97
C PHE A 223 -17.27 -11.06 3.82
N MET A 224 -15.93 -10.97 3.81
CA MET A 224 -15.07 -11.88 4.56
C MET A 224 -15.31 -11.78 6.06
N ARG A 225 -15.50 -10.57 6.60
CA ARG A 225 -15.80 -10.37 8.01
C ARG A 225 -17.09 -11.09 8.38
N LYS A 226 -18.17 -10.90 7.61
CA LYS A 226 -19.46 -11.57 7.87
C LYS A 226 -19.33 -13.09 7.91
N LYS A 227 -18.48 -13.68 7.05
CA LYS A 227 -18.27 -15.14 6.98
C LYS A 227 -17.45 -15.67 8.16
N VAL A 228 -16.45 -14.94 8.62
CA VAL A 228 -15.51 -15.40 9.66
C VAL A 228 -16.03 -15.12 11.09
N MET A 229 -16.80 -14.04 11.31
CA MET A 229 -17.30 -13.68 12.65
C MET A 229 -18.08 -14.77 13.41
N PRO A 230 -18.86 -15.66 12.79
CA PRO A 230 -19.57 -16.72 13.51
C PRO A 230 -18.68 -17.62 14.38
N MET A 231 -17.41 -17.83 14.01
CA MET A 231 -16.47 -18.61 14.81
C MET A 231 -16.03 -17.89 16.08
N PHE A 232 -16.04 -16.56 16.08
CA PHE A 232 -15.66 -15.73 17.23
C PHE A 232 -16.85 -15.42 18.15
N THR A 233 -17.95 -16.17 18.02
CA THR A 233 -19.07 -16.16 18.99
C THR A 233 -18.72 -17.02 20.20
N PRO A 234 -19.40 -16.87 21.35
CA PRO A 234 -19.17 -17.75 22.51
C PRO A 234 -19.27 -19.24 22.17
N LYS A 235 -20.22 -19.61 21.30
CA LYS A 235 -20.36 -21.00 20.81
C LYS A 235 -19.17 -21.43 19.96
N GLY A 236 -18.71 -20.59 19.03
CA GLY A 236 -17.54 -20.92 18.21
C GLY A 236 -16.23 -20.98 19.02
N ILE A 237 -16.05 -20.11 20.02
CA ILE A 237 -14.89 -20.18 20.91
C ILE A 237 -14.97 -21.42 21.81
N SER A 238 -16.18 -21.83 22.23
CA SER A 238 -16.35 -23.03 23.07
C SER A 238 -15.87 -24.31 22.40
N THR A 239 -15.87 -24.38 21.05
CA THR A 239 -15.34 -25.56 20.33
C THR A 239 -13.82 -25.64 20.39
N LEU A 240 -13.13 -24.50 20.54
CA LEU A 240 -11.67 -24.42 20.68
C LEU A 240 -11.19 -24.59 22.14
N LEU A 241 -12.11 -24.49 23.10
CA LEU A 241 -11.78 -24.51 24.53
C LEU A 241 -10.96 -25.75 24.96
N PRO A 242 -11.24 -26.98 24.49
CA PRO A 242 -10.43 -28.14 24.85
C PRO A 242 -8.96 -27.99 24.45
N LEU A 243 -8.68 -27.45 23.24
CA LEU A 243 -7.33 -27.21 22.74
C LEU A 243 -6.60 -26.15 23.59
N LEU A 244 -7.32 -25.09 23.97
CA LEU A 244 -6.80 -24.04 24.85
C LEU A 244 -6.45 -24.57 26.25
N MET A 245 -7.32 -25.41 26.83
CA MET A 245 -7.09 -26.02 28.15
C MET A 245 -5.87 -26.93 28.13
N GLU A 246 -5.70 -27.73 27.07
CA GLU A 246 -4.55 -28.60 26.92
C GLU A 246 -3.23 -27.81 26.88
N SER A 247 -3.14 -26.77 26.05
CA SER A 247 -1.95 -25.90 26.03
C SER A 247 -1.76 -25.16 27.35
N GLY A 248 -2.83 -24.78 28.06
CA GLY A 248 -2.73 -24.18 29.40
C GLY A 248 -2.13 -25.12 30.44
N LEU A 249 -2.50 -26.41 30.40
CA LEU A 249 -1.89 -27.43 31.27
C LEU A 249 -0.40 -27.64 30.93
N LYS A 250 -0.04 -27.62 29.64
CA LYS A 250 1.37 -27.68 29.22
C LYS A 250 2.18 -26.49 29.76
N LEU A 251 1.63 -25.27 29.68
CA LEU A 251 2.26 -24.07 30.25
C LEU A 251 2.49 -24.22 31.76
N ARG A 252 1.47 -24.65 32.50
CA ARG A 252 1.58 -24.85 33.94
C ARG A 252 2.69 -25.82 34.30
N ASN A 253 2.75 -26.97 33.60
CA ASN A 253 3.77 -27.98 33.87
C ASN A 253 5.17 -27.47 33.52
N TYR A 254 5.33 -26.83 32.35
CA TYR A 254 6.60 -26.26 31.92
C TYR A 254 7.13 -25.20 32.90
N VAL A 255 6.29 -24.25 33.31
CA VAL A 255 6.68 -23.22 34.29
C VAL A 255 6.99 -23.85 35.65
N GLY A 256 6.22 -24.85 36.08
CA GLY A 256 6.47 -25.58 37.32
C GLY A 256 7.83 -26.29 37.33
N GLU A 257 8.22 -26.91 36.22
CA GLU A 257 9.53 -27.55 36.08
C GLU A 257 10.68 -26.52 36.03
N MET A 258 10.48 -25.41 35.30
CA MET A 258 11.50 -24.37 35.15
C MET A 258 11.75 -23.60 36.45
N ALA A 259 10.70 -23.34 37.23
CA ALA A 259 10.80 -22.67 38.52
C ALA A 259 11.63 -23.44 39.57
N ILE A 260 11.82 -24.74 39.37
CA ILE A 260 12.69 -25.57 40.23
C ILE A 260 14.17 -25.44 39.80
N ARG A 261 14.43 -25.14 38.52
CA ARG A 261 15.76 -25.23 37.91
C ARG A 261 16.47 -23.88 37.77
N VAL A 262 15.73 -22.78 37.68
CA VAL A 262 16.25 -21.45 37.37
C VAL A 262 15.59 -20.42 38.27
N ASP A 263 16.38 -19.47 38.79
CA ASP A 263 15.89 -18.41 39.68
C ASP A 263 15.09 -17.33 38.93
N ASP A 264 15.46 -17.03 37.68
CA ASP A 264 14.83 -16.02 36.84
C ASP A 264 14.18 -16.62 35.59
N LEU A 265 12.94 -16.20 35.29
CA LEU A 265 12.18 -16.64 34.13
C LEU A 265 11.90 -15.48 33.17
N ASP A 266 12.27 -15.65 31.90
CA ASP A 266 11.86 -14.74 30.83
C ASP A 266 10.39 -15.01 30.44
N LEU A 267 9.48 -14.32 31.12
CA LEU A 267 8.04 -14.41 30.86
C LEU A 267 7.68 -14.01 29.42
N LYS A 268 8.45 -13.11 28.78
CA LYS A 268 8.16 -12.68 27.41
C LYS A 268 8.42 -13.82 26.43
N ASP A 269 9.54 -14.52 26.55
CA ASP A 269 9.83 -15.67 25.68
C ASP A 269 8.85 -16.82 25.95
N ILE A 270 8.59 -17.15 27.21
CA ILE A 270 7.65 -18.21 27.61
C ILE A 270 6.25 -17.94 27.04
N MET A 271 5.72 -16.72 27.24
CA MET A 271 4.39 -16.36 26.74
C MET A 271 4.33 -16.25 25.21
N SER A 272 5.43 -15.89 24.55
CA SER A 272 5.52 -15.88 23.09
C SER A 272 5.46 -17.30 22.53
N ARG A 273 6.17 -18.26 23.15
CA ARG A 273 6.13 -19.68 22.80
C ARG A 273 4.75 -20.29 23.05
N TYR A 274 4.16 -20.00 24.21
CA TYR A 274 2.80 -20.42 24.54
C TYR A 274 1.77 -19.89 23.53
N SER A 275 1.88 -18.62 23.14
CA SER A 275 0.98 -18.03 22.14
C SER A 275 1.13 -18.69 20.77
N ALA A 276 2.37 -18.98 20.36
CA ALA A 276 2.63 -19.73 19.13
C ALA A 276 2.02 -21.14 19.20
N ASP A 277 2.15 -21.84 20.33
CA ASP A 277 1.58 -23.17 20.49
C ASP A 277 0.05 -23.20 20.42
N ILE A 278 -0.61 -22.25 21.09
CA ILE A 278 -2.06 -22.07 20.98
C ILE A 278 -2.48 -21.86 19.52
N ILE A 279 -1.77 -20.99 18.80
CA ILE A 279 -2.10 -20.69 17.39
C ILE A 279 -1.86 -21.93 16.53
N GLY A 280 -0.75 -22.66 16.72
CA GLY A 280 -0.47 -23.91 16.04
C GLY A 280 -1.63 -24.90 16.17
N LYS A 281 -2.09 -25.13 17.41
CA LYS A 281 -3.19 -26.08 17.66
C LYS A 281 -4.55 -25.55 17.21
N CYS A 282 -4.94 -24.36 17.66
CA CYS A 282 -6.29 -23.84 17.43
C CYS A 282 -6.49 -23.36 16.00
N ALA A 283 -5.45 -22.79 15.37
CA ALA A 283 -5.56 -22.27 14.01
C ALA A 283 -5.21 -23.34 12.98
N PHE A 284 -4.13 -24.10 13.16
CA PHE A 284 -3.61 -25.03 12.15
C PHE A 284 -3.83 -26.51 12.46
N GLY A 285 -4.26 -26.88 13.67
CA GLY A 285 -4.53 -28.27 14.03
C GLY A 285 -3.27 -29.13 14.21
N PHE A 286 -2.13 -28.54 14.58
CA PHE A 286 -0.95 -29.31 14.93
C PHE A 286 -0.28 -28.80 16.20
N ASP A 287 0.38 -29.72 16.91
CA ASP A 287 1.16 -29.40 18.09
C ASP A 287 2.50 -28.82 17.64
N SER A 288 2.73 -27.54 17.92
CA SER A 288 3.94 -26.86 17.46
C SER A 288 5.17 -27.22 18.28
N GLU A 289 4.95 -27.78 19.48
CA GLU A 289 5.95 -28.04 20.52
C GLU A 289 6.83 -26.82 20.87
N ALA A 290 6.38 -25.60 20.53
CA ALA A 290 7.16 -24.37 20.68
C ALA A 290 7.54 -24.07 22.14
N LEU A 291 6.76 -24.58 23.09
CA LEU A 291 6.95 -24.39 24.52
C LEU A 291 8.03 -25.32 25.09
N THR A 292 8.05 -26.59 24.69
CA THR A 292 8.96 -27.61 25.22
C THR A 292 10.27 -27.68 24.44
N ASN A 293 10.22 -27.38 23.15
CA ASN A 293 11.39 -27.43 22.28
C ASN A 293 11.95 -26.01 22.05
N ASN A 294 13.24 -25.85 22.33
CA ASN A 294 13.92 -24.56 22.29
C ASN A 294 13.90 -23.92 20.88
N TYR A 295 13.81 -24.71 19.81
CA TYR A 295 13.79 -24.23 18.43
C TYR A 295 12.86 -25.04 17.53
N THR A 296 11.62 -24.57 17.37
CA THR A 296 10.72 -25.08 16.34
C THR A 296 10.65 -24.08 15.18
N GLU A 297 10.67 -24.59 13.95
CA GLU A 297 10.64 -23.74 12.76
C GLU A 297 9.41 -22.83 12.76
N PHE A 298 8.26 -23.36 13.20
CA PHE A 298 7.03 -22.62 13.35
C PHE A 298 7.16 -21.42 14.30
N TYR A 299 7.80 -21.62 15.47
CA TYR A 299 8.02 -20.52 16.42
C TYR A 299 8.97 -19.47 15.83
N VAL A 300 10.06 -19.89 15.18
CA VAL A 300 11.02 -18.99 14.54
C VAL A 300 10.34 -18.15 13.46
N MET A 301 9.55 -18.76 12.59
CA MET A 301 8.83 -18.06 11.52
C MET A 301 7.77 -17.11 12.07
N THR A 302 7.03 -17.52 13.11
CA THR A 302 6.05 -16.65 13.79
C THR A 302 6.72 -15.46 14.46
N LYS A 303 7.83 -15.67 15.17
CA LYS A 303 8.60 -14.59 15.82
C LYS A 303 9.12 -13.58 14.79
N ARG A 304 9.62 -14.04 13.64
CA ARG A 304 10.09 -13.18 12.54
C ARG A 304 9.01 -12.28 11.95
N ILE A 305 7.73 -12.65 12.02
CA ILE A 305 6.61 -11.79 11.57
C ILE A 305 6.50 -10.54 12.46
N PHE A 306 6.72 -10.70 13.77
CA PHE A 306 6.53 -9.66 14.78
C PHE A 306 7.81 -8.90 15.15
N GLU A 307 8.98 -9.41 14.79
CA GLU A 307 10.25 -8.71 15.02
C GLU A 307 10.31 -7.36 14.28
N PRO A 308 10.50 -6.24 14.99
CA PRO A 308 10.69 -4.94 14.35
C PRO A 308 12.02 -4.94 13.61
N ARG A 309 11.99 -5.03 12.27
CA ARG A 309 13.16 -4.88 11.40
C ARG A 309 13.09 -3.54 10.68
N ILE A 310 14.17 -3.18 9.98
CA ILE A 310 14.17 -2.06 9.01
C ILE A 310 13.02 -2.21 8.00
N ARG A 311 12.63 -3.45 7.67
CA ARG A 311 11.43 -3.73 6.88
C ARG A 311 10.16 -3.21 7.54
N THR A 312 10.02 -3.28 8.86
CA THR A 312 8.88 -2.73 9.64
C THR A 312 8.80 -1.21 9.56
N LEU A 313 9.94 -0.51 9.51
CA LEU A 313 9.98 0.93 9.21
C LEU A 313 9.54 1.20 7.77
N LEU A 314 9.99 0.39 6.80
CA LEU A 314 9.52 0.49 5.41
C LEU A 314 8.00 0.29 5.29
N LYS A 315 7.38 -0.57 6.12
CA LYS A 315 5.91 -0.73 6.20
C LYS A 315 5.18 0.58 6.54
N LEU A 316 5.77 1.45 7.36
CA LEU A 316 5.19 2.76 7.71
C LEU A 316 5.32 3.76 6.56
N ILE A 317 6.30 3.58 5.68
CA ILE A 317 6.57 4.45 4.54
C ILE A 317 5.76 4.02 3.31
N LEU A 318 5.60 2.71 3.08
CA LEU A 318 4.99 2.13 1.89
C LEU A 318 3.62 2.73 1.51
N PRO A 319 2.70 3.01 2.45
CA PRO A 319 1.40 3.62 2.14
C PRO A 319 1.50 5.06 1.58
N ASN A 320 2.66 5.69 1.72
CA ASN A 320 2.96 7.02 1.23
C ASN A 320 3.74 7.00 -0.10
N ILE A 321 4.20 5.81 -0.54
CA ILE A 321 4.87 5.62 -1.83
C ILE A 321 3.79 5.44 -2.91
N PRO A 322 3.90 6.11 -4.07
CA PRO A 322 3.01 5.86 -5.19
C PRO A 322 3.03 4.39 -5.62
N ARG A 323 1.86 3.81 -5.91
CA ARG A 323 1.70 2.38 -6.22
C ARG A 323 2.63 1.88 -7.33
N PHE A 324 2.82 2.68 -8.38
CA PHE A 324 3.70 2.31 -9.50
C PHE A 324 5.14 2.08 -9.05
N ALA A 325 5.64 2.80 -8.05
CA ALA A 325 7.00 2.63 -7.55
C ALA A 325 7.11 1.35 -6.72
N VAL A 326 6.08 1.04 -5.91
CA VAL A 326 6.03 -0.22 -5.16
C VAL A 326 6.05 -1.43 -6.10
N GLU A 327 5.24 -1.38 -7.17
CA GLU A 327 5.18 -2.43 -8.20
C GLU A 327 6.48 -2.53 -9.00
N TYR A 328 7.12 -1.41 -9.34
CA TYR A 328 8.37 -1.40 -10.11
C TYR A 328 9.56 -1.97 -9.32
N PHE A 329 9.64 -1.71 -8.01
CA PHE A 329 10.74 -2.15 -7.15
C PHE A 329 10.49 -3.50 -6.45
N ASP A 330 9.36 -4.17 -6.71
CA ASP A 330 8.93 -5.44 -6.07
C ASP A 330 9.13 -5.43 -4.54
N ILE A 331 8.70 -4.34 -3.88
CA ILE A 331 8.88 -4.18 -2.43
C ILE A 331 7.85 -5.03 -1.69
N LYS A 332 8.30 -6.15 -1.13
CA LYS A 332 7.46 -7.07 -0.35
C LYS A 332 7.41 -6.71 1.13
N MET A 333 6.21 -6.73 1.69
CA MET A 333 5.89 -6.46 3.10
C MET A 333 6.25 -7.62 4.01
N ILE A 334 6.04 -8.84 3.54
CA ILE A 334 6.33 -10.08 4.23
C ILE A 334 7.53 -10.73 3.52
N GLY A 335 8.47 -11.26 4.29
CA GLY A 335 9.61 -11.98 3.72
C GLY A 335 9.12 -13.14 2.85
N SER A 336 9.71 -13.32 1.68
CA SER A 336 9.33 -14.42 0.77
C SER A 336 9.52 -15.79 1.43
N ASP A 337 10.52 -15.92 2.31
CA ASP A 337 10.76 -17.09 3.17
C ASP A 337 9.56 -17.38 4.08
N ILE A 338 9.07 -16.36 4.78
CA ILE A 338 7.90 -16.46 5.67
C ILE A 338 6.66 -16.82 4.85
N SER A 339 6.44 -16.12 3.72
CA SER A 339 5.27 -16.36 2.87
C SER A 339 5.25 -17.77 2.30
N GLN A 340 6.40 -18.28 1.88
CA GLN A 340 6.54 -19.63 1.37
C GLN A 340 6.27 -20.66 2.46
N TYR A 341 6.91 -20.54 3.62
CA TYR A 341 6.74 -21.44 4.75
C TYR A 341 5.26 -21.60 5.16
N PHE A 342 4.56 -20.50 5.44
CA PHE A 342 3.16 -20.59 5.85
C PHE A 342 2.25 -21.08 4.73
N SER A 343 2.58 -20.82 3.47
CA SER A 343 1.82 -21.36 2.33
C SER A 343 1.99 -22.88 2.20
N GLU A 344 3.19 -23.39 2.46
CA GLU A 344 3.48 -24.83 2.44
C GLU A 344 2.77 -25.55 3.59
N VAL A 345 2.88 -25.02 4.81
CA VAL A 345 2.14 -25.52 5.98
C VAL A 345 0.64 -25.58 5.69
N MET A 346 0.05 -24.50 5.17
CA MET A 346 -1.37 -24.47 4.82
C MET A 346 -1.74 -25.53 3.76
N LYS A 347 -0.92 -25.71 2.72
CA LYS A 347 -1.19 -26.70 1.67
C LYS A 347 -1.14 -28.13 2.20
N GLU A 348 -0.15 -28.44 3.03
CA GLU A 348 -0.01 -29.75 3.66
C GLU A 348 -1.21 -30.06 4.57
N GLU A 349 -1.59 -29.08 5.39
CA GLU A 349 -2.70 -29.19 6.32
C GLU A 349 -4.07 -29.35 5.63
N ILE A 350 -4.30 -28.67 4.50
CA ILE A 350 -5.48 -28.90 3.67
C ILE A 350 -5.47 -30.30 3.06
N LYS A 351 -4.31 -30.78 2.60
CA LYS A 351 -4.16 -32.12 2.02
C LYS A 351 -4.44 -33.21 3.06
N ASN A 352 -3.96 -33.03 4.30
CA ASN A 352 -4.20 -33.95 5.41
C ASN A 352 -5.68 -34.03 5.80
N ARG A 353 -6.38 -32.88 5.82
CA ARG A 353 -7.83 -32.82 6.09
C ARG A 353 -8.68 -33.46 5.00
N ARG A 354 -8.30 -33.28 3.73
CA ARG A 354 -8.96 -33.96 2.60
C ARG A 354 -8.83 -35.49 2.64
N ARG A 355 -7.85 -36.02 3.38
CA ARG A 355 -7.66 -37.45 3.63
C ARG A 355 -8.45 -37.99 4.85
N GLY A 356 -9.18 -37.13 5.56
CA GLY A 356 -10.08 -37.54 6.66
C GLY A 356 -9.64 -37.14 8.07
N HIS A 357 -8.51 -36.46 8.25
CA HIS A 357 -8.02 -36.04 9.58
C HIS A 357 -8.63 -34.68 9.97
N ARG A 358 -9.79 -34.69 10.64
CA ARG A 358 -10.43 -33.48 11.19
C ARG A 358 -10.17 -33.36 12.70
N GLN A 359 -9.96 -32.14 13.19
CA GLN A 359 -9.65 -31.85 14.60
C GLN A 359 -10.57 -30.80 15.24
N ASN A 360 -11.58 -30.30 14.51
CA ASN A 360 -12.51 -29.26 14.95
C ASN A 360 -11.82 -27.93 15.33
N ASP A 361 -10.81 -27.56 14.53
CA ASP A 361 -10.03 -26.34 14.65
C ASP A 361 -10.53 -25.23 13.69
N PHE A 362 -9.78 -24.12 13.61
CA PHE A 362 -10.07 -23.02 12.68
C PHE A 362 -10.00 -23.42 11.21
N MET A 363 -9.11 -24.33 10.84
CA MET A 363 -8.97 -24.77 9.45
C MET A 363 -10.16 -25.60 9.00
N ASP A 364 -10.67 -26.48 9.85
CA ASP A 364 -11.91 -27.22 9.58
C ASP A 364 -13.09 -26.27 9.37
N PHE A 365 -13.21 -25.24 10.21
CA PHE A 365 -14.21 -24.19 10.05
C PHE A 365 -14.07 -23.46 8.70
N MET A 366 -12.84 -23.08 8.32
CA MET A 366 -12.58 -22.38 7.06
C MET A 366 -12.87 -23.25 5.83
N LEU A 367 -12.55 -24.55 5.88
CA LEU A 367 -12.86 -25.50 4.80
C LEU A 367 -14.38 -25.72 4.67
N ASP A 368 -15.09 -25.83 5.79
CA ASP A 368 -16.55 -25.96 5.79
C ASP A 368 -17.22 -24.68 5.26
N LEU A 369 -16.67 -23.49 5.58
CA LEU A 369 -17.10 -22.23 4.98
C LEU A 369 -16.84 -22.19 3.47
N GLN A 370 -15.65 -22.64 3.03
CA GLN A 370 -15.28 -22.70 1.62
C GLN A 370 -16.29 -23.56 0.86
N LYS A 371 -16.57 -24.78 1.35
CA LYS A 371 -17.54 -25.70 0.75
C LYS A 371 -18.94 -25.09 0.69
N LYS A 372 -19.45 -24.54 1.80
CA LYS A 372 -20.76 -23.89 1.84
C LYS A 372 -20.89 -22.73 0.85
N ASN A 373 -19.85 -21.93 0.69
CA ASN A 373 -19.86 -20.81 -0.26
C ASN A 373 -19.84 -21.31 -1.71
N THR A 374 -19.06 -22.35 -2.01
CA THR A 374 -19.04 -22.99 -3.33
C THR A 374 -20.40 -23.59 -3.67
N ASP A 375 -21.03 -24.30 -2.74
CA ASP A 375 -22.35 -24.90 -2.92
C ASP A 375 -23.45 -23.84 -3.11
N ALA A 376 -23.32 -22.68 -2.43
CA ALA A 376 -24.23 -21.55 -2.57
C ALA A 376 -23.94 -20.66 -3.81
N GLY A 377 -22.87 -20.93 -4.57
CA GLY A 377 -22.43 -20.10 -5.69
C GLY A 377 -22.00 -18.68 -5.30
N GLU A 378 -21.67 -18.45 -4.02
CA GLU A 378 -21.28 -17.13 -3.53
C GLU A 378 -19.82 -16.82 -3.91
N LEU A 379 -19.64 -15.88 -4.84
CA LEU A 379 -18.32 -15.37 -5.23
C LEU A 379 -17.87 -14.25 -4.30
N ILE A 380 -16.58 -14.22 -3.96
CA ILE A 380 -15.97 -13.08 -3.26
C ILE A 380 -16.15 -11.84 -4.15
N PRO A 381 -16.73 -10.74 -3.64
CA PRO A 381 -16.93 -9.53 -4.43
C PRO A 381 -15.60 -9.04 -5.03
N ALA A 382 -15.60 -8.64 -6.31
CA ALA A 382 -14.44 -7.99 -6.90
C ALA A 382 -14.16 -6.65 -6.19
N TYR A 383 -12.89 -6.34 -5.95
CA TYR A 383 -12.50 -5.07 -5.34
C TYR A 383 -12.88 -3.91 -6.27
N LYS A 384 -13.89 -3.12 -5.89
CA LYS A 384 -14.26 -1.88 -6.59
C LYS A 384 -13.41 -0.71 -6.05
N GLY A 385 -12.11 -0.77 -6.31
CA GLY A 385 -11.20 0.34 -6.07
C GLY A 385 -11.39 1.47 -7.09
N VAL A 386 -11.24 2.72 -6.65
CA VAL A 386 -11.24 3.89 -7.53
C VAL A 386 -10.02 3.83 -8.46
N GLY A 387 -10.25 3.66 -9.77
CA GLY A 387 -9.31 3.98 -10.84
C GLY A 387 -8.71 2.78 -11.57
N LEU A 388 -9.17 2.60 -12.82
CA LEU A 388 -8.60 1.79 -13.93
C LEU A 388 -8.68 0.26 -13.81
N THR A 389 -9.75 -0.27 -14.42
CA THR A 389 -9.82 -1.48 -15.25
C THR A 389 -8.94 -2.68 -14.84
N ASN A 390 -9.51 -3.57 -14.03
CA ASN A 390 -9.82 -4.95 -14.44
C ASN A 390 -10.62 -5.61 -13.32
N THR A 391 -11.93 -5.82 -13.55
CA THR A 391 -12.78 -6.65 -12.71
C THR A 391 -12.36 -8.10 -12.87
N VAL A 392 -11.53 -8.61 -11.96
CA VAL A 392 -11.29 -10.04 -11.81
C VAL A 392 -12.01 -10.51 -10.55
N THR A 393 -13.12 -11.20 -10.75
CA THR A 393 -13.69 -12.11 -9.75
C THR A 393 -12.71 -13.28 -9.60
N SER A 394 -11.97 -13.34 -8.50
CA SER A 394 -11.16 -14.53 -8.20
C SER A 394 -12.09 -15.66 -7.79
N ARG A 395 -11.96 -16.82 -8.44
CA ARG A 395 -12.52 -18.08 -7.94
C ARG A 395 -11.81 -18.44 -6.64
N VAL A 396 -12.56 -19.09 -5.77
CA VAL A 396 -12.07 -19.63 -4.52
C VAL A 396 -11.29 -20.90 -4.86
N GLU A 397 -9.97 -20.80 -4.99
CA GLU A 397 -9.05 -21.95 -5.01
C GLU A 397 -8.19 -21.99 -3.75
#